data_AF-A0A945Y956-F1
#
_entry.id   AF-A0A945Y956-F1
#
_cell.length_a   1.000
_cell.length_b   1.000
_cell.length_c   1.000
_cell.angle_alpha   90.00
_cell.angle_beta   90.00
_cell.angle_gamma   90.00
#
_symmetry.space_group_name_H-M   'P 1'
#
loop_
_entity.id
_entity.type
_entity.pdbx_description
1 polymer ?
#
loop_
_entity_poly.entity_id
_entity_poly.type
_entity_poly.pdbx_seq_one_letter_code
_entity_poly.pdbx_strand_id
1 'polypeptide(L)'
;MTWSIIARDRESGSLGIAVASRFFAVGSLVPWIRSGVGAVATQAMVNPTLGPAILDRLEQGEAVEAALNAAWGADDGAAVRQIHALDHKGNRAAHTGGDCVDWCGDISGTDISVAGNMLVGGE
;
A
#
# COMPACT_ATOMS: atom_id res chain seq x y z
N MET A 1 11.87 4.86 -9.99
CA MET A 1 12.00 4.93 -8.52
C MET A 1 10.70 5.44 -7.94
N THR A 2 10.16 4.69 -6.99
CA THR A 2 9.04 5.09 -6.14
C THR A 2 9.24 4.53 -4.74
N TRP A 3 8.96 5.32 -3.71
CA TRP A 3 8.80 4.83 -2.33
C TRP A 3 7.60 5.50 -1.69
N SER A 4 6.96 4.81 -0.75
CA SER A 4 5.84 5.33 0.02
C SER A 4 5.85 4.79 1.45
N ILE A 5 5.21 5.54 2.34
CA ILE A 5 5.04 5.22 3.76
C ILE A 5 3.59 5.45 4.15
N ILE A 6 3.04 4.51 4.91
CA ILE A 6 1.78 4.62 5.63
C ILE A 6 2.12 4.60 7.12
N ALA A 7 1.59 5.57 7.87
CA ALA A 7 1.78 5.65 9.31
C ALA A 7 0.45 5.90 10.03
N ARG A 8 0.32 5.32 11.22
CA ARG A 8 -0.78 5.57 12.14
C ARG A 8 -0.27 6.27 13.39
N ASP A 9 -0.88 7.38 13.75
CA ASP A 9 -0.71 7.95 15.07
C ASP A 9 -1.60 7.21 16.07
N ARG A 10 -1.00 6.63 17.11
CA ARG A 10 -1.74 5.81 18.10
C ARG A 10 -2.67 6.62 18.96
N GLU A 11 -2.28 7.84 19.30
CA GLU A 11 -3.00 8.69 20.25
C GLU A 11 -4.27 9.23 19.62
N SER A 12 -4.17 9.82 18.43
CA SER A 12 -5.35 10.34 17.71
C SER A 12 -6.07 9.29 16.87
N GLY A 13 -5.41 8.18 16.53
CA GLY A 13 -5.91 7.21 15.54
C GLY A 13 -5.80 7.68 14.08
N SER A 14 -5.15 8.82 13.82
CA SER A 14 -5.00 9.37 12.49
C SER A 14 -4.11 8.50 11.61
N LEU A 15 -4.46 8.39 10.33
CA LEU A 15 -3.67 7.71 9.30
C LEU A 15 -3.11 8.74 8.33
N GLY A 16 -1.86 8.55 7.91
CA GLY A 16 -1.19 9.36 6.90
C GLY A 16 -0.47 8.51 5.87
N ILE A 17 -0.41 9.01 4.63
CA ILE A 17 0.40 8.42 3.56
C ILE A 17 1.27 9.51 2.94
N ALA A 18 2.54 9.19 2.71
CA ALA A 18 3.44 9.99 1.88
C ALA A 18 4.05 9.13 0.78
N VAL A 19 4.26 9.72 -0.39
CA VAL A 19 4.85 9.04 -1.55
C VAL A 19 5.77 10.00 -2.31
N ALA A 20 6.90 9.49 -2.78
CA ALA A 20 7.76 10.19 -3.71
C ALA A 20 8.07 9.28 -4.91
N SER A 21 7.99 9.85 -6.12
CA SER A 21 8.26 9.13 -7.35
C SER A 21 8.84 10.05 -8.41
N ARG A 22 9.54 9.46 -9.39
CA ARG A 22 9.86 10.14 -10.66
C ARG A 22 8.70 10.05 -11.68
N PHE A 23 7.56 9.50 -11.28
CA PHE A 23 6.32 9.49 -12.05
C PHE A 23 5.47 10.73 -11.78
N PHE A 24 4.80 11.25 -12.81
CA PHE A 24 3.99 12.46 -12.70
C PHE A 24 2.76 12.25 -11.84
N ALA A 25 2.39 13.29 -11.07
CA ALA A 25 1.15 13.35 -10.30
C ALA A 25 0.90 12.13 -9.38
N VAL A 26 1.97 11.55 -8.82
CA VAL A 26 1.91 10.31 -8.01
C VAL A 26 0.90 10.38 -6.85
N GLY A 27 0.68 11.57 -6.27
CA GLY A 27 -0.30 11.78 -5.20
C GLY A 27 -1.76 11.56 -5.60
N SER A 28 -2.08 11.47 -6.89
CA SER A 28 -3.43 11.16 -7.37
C SER A 28 -3.68 9.67 -7.61
N LEU A 29 -2.63 8.84 -7.57
CA LEU A 29 -2.67 7.45 -7.99
C LEU A 29 -2.29 6.48 -6.88
N VAL A 30 -1.30 6.86 -6.05
CA VAL A 30 -0.74 5.97 -5.05
C VAL A 30 -1.51 6.02 -3.73
N PRO A 31 -1.73 7.17 -3.08
CA PRO A 31 -2.26 7.20 -1.72
C PRO A 31 -3.79 7.15 -1.68
N TRP A 32 -4.33 6.19 -0.93
CA TRP A 32 -5.77 6.05 -0.65
C TRP A 32 -5.99 5.97 0.86
N ILE A 33 -6.81 6.85 1.42
CA ILE A 33 -7.13 6.86 2.86
C ILE A 33 -8.64 6.94 3.04
N ARG A 34 -9.19 6.13 3.95
CA ARG A 34 -10.55 6.25 4.46
C ARG A 34 -10.50 6.35 5.98
N SER A 35 -10.98 7.48 6.50
CA SER A 35 -10.95 7.78 7.93
C SER A 35 -11.66 6.70 8.74
N GLY A 36 -11.04 6.25 9.84
CA GLY A 36 -11.57 5.18 10.68
C GLY A 36 -11.51 3.76 10.08
N VAL A 37 -11.08 3.60 8.83
CA VAL A 37 -11.03 2.31 8.14
C VAL A 37 -9.60 1.87 7.91
N GLY A 38 -8.83 2.63 7.14
CA GLY A 38 -7.49 2.23 6.74
C GLY A 38 -6.87 3.13 5.67
N ALA A 39 -5.64 2.78 5.32
CA ALA A 39 -4.81 3.46 4.35
C ALA A 39 -4.14 2.41 3.44
N VAL A 40 -4.07 2.70 2.15
CA VAL A 40 -3.53 1.81 1.12
C VAL A 40 -2.69 2.63 0.15
N ALA A 41 -1.50 2.13 -0.18
CA ALA A 41 -0.68 2.68 -1.24
C ALA A 41 -0.49 1.64 -2.36
N THR A 42 -0.82 2.02 -3.59
CA THR A 42 -0.71 1.17 -4.79
C THR A 42 0.32 1.76 -5.75
N GLN A 43 1.42 1.08 -6.01
CA GLN A 43 2.57 1.56 -6.77
C GLN A 43 3.14 0.49 -7.73
N ALA A 44 4.34 0.74 -8.27
CA ALA A 44 4.93 0.06 -9.44
C ALA A 44 4.08 0.33 -10.71
N MET A 45 3.57 -0.70 -11.39
CA MET A 45 2.58 -0.49 -12.45
C MET A 45 1.21 -0.29 -11.80
N VAL A 46 0.83 0.96 -11.55
CA VAL A 46 -0.36 1.29 -10.74
C VAL A 46 -1.66 0.78 -11.39
N ASN A 47 -2.53 0.21 -10.56
CA ASN A 47 -3.94 0.01 -10.83
C ASN A 47 -4.76 0.81 -9.79
N PRO A 48 -5.32 1.98 -10.15
CA PRO A 48 -6.00 2.87 -9.20
C PRO A 48 -7.25 2.27 -8.54
N THR A 49 -7.80 1.17 -9.07
CA THR A 49 -9.01 0.55 -8.51
C THR A 49 -8.73 -0.29 -7.27
N LEU A 50 -7.48 -0.72 -7.07
CA LEU A 50 -7.09 -1.61 -5.97
C LEU A 50 -7.21 -0.93 -4.60
N GLY A 51 -6.80 0.34 -4.49
CA GLY A 51 -6.86 1.11 -3.25
C GLY A 51 -8.28 1.17 -2.68
N PRO A 52 -9.26 1.70 -3.45
CA PRO A 52 -10.67 1.71 -3.05
C PRO A 52 -11.21 0.32 -2.75
N ALA A 53 -10.92 -0.69 -3.58
CA ALA A 53 -11.42 -2.05 -3.39
C ALA A 53 -10.92 -2.69 -2.08
N ILE A 54 -9.66 -2.45 -1.69
CA ILE A 54 -9.11 -2.91 -0.41
C ILE A 54 -9.79 -2.17 0.75
N LEU A 55 -9.98 -0.85 0.64
CA LEU A 55 -10.65 -0.05 1.66
C LEU A 55 -12.12 -0.48 1.88
N ASP A 56 -12.83 -0.85 0.81
CA ASP A 56 -14.21 -1.36 0.89
C ASP A 56 -14.30 -2.66 1.69
N ARG A 57 -13.32 -3.56 1.52
CA ARG A 57 -13.23 -4.80 2.29
C ARG A 57 -12.86 -4.55 3.75
N LEU A 58 -11.93 -3.64 4.00
CA LEU A 58 -11.57 -3.22 5.37
C LEU A 58 -12.77 -2.62 6.10
N GLU A 59 -13.58 -1.82 5.42
CA GLU A 59 -14.79 -1.23 5.99
C GLU A 59 -15.85 -2.28 6.34
N GLN A 60 -15.88 -3.39 5.59
CA GLN A 60 -16.71 -4.56 5.90
C GLN A 60 -16.14 -5.42 7.05
N GLY A 61 -15.00 -5.04 7.62
CA GLY A 61 -14.36 -5.72 8.74
C GLY A 61 -13.47 -6.90 8.34
N GLU A 62 -13.14 -7.06 7.05
CA GLU A 62 -12.14 -8.04 6.62
C GLU A 62 -10.76 -7.71 7.21
N ALA A 63 -9.98 -8.73 7.52
CA ALA A 63 -8.59 -8.55 7.90
C ALA A 63 -7.78 -7.98 6.73
N VAL A 64 -6.83 -7.07 7.03
CA VAL A 64 -6.04 -6.36 6.00
C VAL A 64 -5.32 -7.29 5.02
N GLU A 65 -4.81 -8.42 5.49
CA GLU A 65 -4.16 -9.41 4.65
C GLU A 65 -5.16 -10.10 3.70
N ALA A 66 -6.35 -10.46 4.19
CA ALA A 66 -7.39 -11.04 3.37
C ALA A 66 -7.92 -10.05 2.32
N ALA A 67 -8.16 -8.79 2.73
CA ALA A 67 -8.59 -7.72 1.85
C ALA A 67 -7.59 -7.46 0.72
N LEU A 68 -6.30 -7.39 1.06
CA LEU A 68 -5.21 -7.20 0.09
C LEU A 68 -5.09 -8.41 -0.84
N ASN A 69 -5.11 -9.64 -0.31
CA ASN A 69 -5.03 -10.87 -1.10
C ASN A 69 -6.18 -11.05 -2.07
N ALA A 70 -7.39 -10.72 -1.65
CA ALA A 70 -8.55 -10.76 -2.52
C ALA A 70 -8.47 -9.72 -3.66
N ALA A 71 -7.88 -8.55 -3.40
CA ALA A 71 -7.74 -7.50 -4.39
C ALA A 71 -6.68 -7.81 -5.45
N TRP A 72 -5.46 -8.21 -5.05
CA TRP A 72 -4.42 -8.54 -6.04
C TRP A 72 -4.66 -9.90 -6.71
N GLY A 73 -5.27 -10.88 -6.02
CA GLY A 73 -5.62 -12.17 -6.62
C GLY A 73 -6.65 -12.07 -7.75
N ALA A 74 -7.37 -10.95 -7.83
CA ALA A 74 -8.30 -10.63 -8.91
C ALA A 74 -7.70 -9.70 -9.99
N ASP A 75 -6.45 -9.26 -9.85
CA ASP A 75 -5.74 -8.41 -10.83
C ASP A 75 -4.78 -9.25 -11.66
N ASP A 76 -5.08 -9.41 -12.95
CA ASP A 76 -4.22 -10.12 -13.91
C ASP A 76 -2.79 -9.54 -13.98
N GLY A 77 -2.59 -8.29 -13.55
CA GLY A 77 -1.29 -7.64 -13.47
C GLY A 77 -0.58 -7.77 -12.12
N ALA A 78 -1.03 -8.64 -11.20
CA ALA A 78 -0.46 -8.78 -9.85
C ALA A 78 1.07 -8.88 -9.81
N ALA A 79 1.69 -9.52 -10.81
CA ALA A 79 3.14 -9.67 -10.91
C ALA A 79 3.89 -8.34 -11.06
N VAL A 80 3.26 -7.29 -11.62
CA VAL A 80 3.85 -5.95 -11.79
C VAL A 80 3.31 -4.91 -10.81
N ARG A 81 2.49 -5.33 -9.83
CA ARG A 81 1.96 -4.45 -8.77
C ARG A 81 2.84 -4.46 -7.54
N GLN A 82 2.89 -3.32 -6.85
CA GLN A 82 3.33 -3.27 -5.47
C GLN A 82 2.27 -2.55 -4.64
N ILE A 83 1.82 -3.16 -3.56
CA ILE A 83 0.70 -2.68 -2.74
C ILE A 83 1.09 -2.84 -1.28
N HIS A 84 0.76 -1.88 -0.45
CA HIS A 84 0.81 -2.06 1.00
C HIS A 84 -0.32 -1.30 1.68
N ALA A 85 -0.77 -1.80 2.82
CA ALA A 85 -1.94 -1.31 3.54
C ALA A 85 -1.72 -1.35 5.04
N LEU A 86 -2.37 -0.42 5.74
CA LEU A 86 -2.45 -0.32 7.20
C LEU A 86 -3.90 -0.04 7.59
N ASP A 87 -4.49 -0.88 8.43
CA ASP A 87 -5.84 -0.65 8.95
C ASP A 87 -5.85 0.31 10.15
N HIS A 88 -7.03 0.76 10.56
CA HIS A 88 -7.20 1.68 11.68
C HIS A 88 -6.79 1.09 13.06
N LYS A 89 -6.49 -0.21 13.13
CA LYS A 89 -6.02 -0.93 14.33
C LYS A 89 -4.50 -1.12 14.32
N GLY A 90 -3.82 -0.74 13.25
CA GLY A 90 -2.37 -0.90 13.08
C GLY A 90 -1.95 -2.26 12.50
N ASN A 91 -2.89 -3.08 12.02
CA ASN A 91 -2.56 -4.28 11.26
C ASN A 91 -2.15 -3.89 9.84
N ARG A 92 -1.24 -4.64 9.24
CA ARG A 92 -0.64 -4.32 7.95
C ARG A 92 -0.54 -5.53 7.03
N ALA A 93 -0.50 -5.28 5.73
CA ALA A 93 -0.16 -6.27 4.72
C ALA A 93 0.52 -5.59 3.54
N ALA A 94 1.33 -6.34 2.80
CA ALA A 94 1.99 -5.88 1.60
C ALA A 94 2.07 -6.99 0.55
N HIS A 95 2.13 -6.60 -0.71
CA HIS A 95 2.39 -7.44 -1.87
C HIS A 95 3.40 -6.74 -2.76
N THR A 96 4.49 -7.43 -3.10
CA THR A 96 5.44 -7.00 -4.12
C THR A 96 5.47 -8.07 -5.20
N GLY A 97 4.95 -7.75 -6.38
CA GLY A 97 4.91 -8.66 -7.51
C GLY A 97 6.30 -9.00 -8.03
N GLY A 98 6.50 -10.24 -8.49
CA GLY A 98 7.81 -10.75 -8.91
C GLY A 98 8.41 -10.10 -10.17
N ASP A 99 7.62 -9.36 -10.93
CA ASP A 99 8.05 -8.60 -12.11
C ASP A 99 8.22 -7.09 -11.80
N CYS A 100 8.17 -6.70 -10.52
CA CYS A 100 8.56 -5.36 -10.11
C CYS A 100 10.06 -5.13 -10.38
N VAL A 101 10.41 -3.91 -10.81
CA VAL A 101 11.80 -3.59 -11.13
C VAL A 101 12.62 -3.44 -9.85
N ASP A 102 13.71 -4.20 -9.78
CA ASP A 102 14.64 -4.20 -8.66
C ASP A 102 15.36 -2.85 -8.45
N TRP A 103 15.80 -2.55 -7.23
CA TRP A 103 15.41 -3.24 -6.01
C TRP A 103 13.95 -2.91 -5.66
N CYS A 104 13.20 -3.92 -5.24
CA CYS A 104 11.83 -3.75 -4.77
C CYS A 104 11.55 -4.58 -3.52
N GLY A 105 10.72 -4.04 -2.64
CA GLY A 105 10.33 -4.70 -1.40
C GLY A 105 9.56 -3.79 -0.47
N ASP A 106 9.29 -4.29 0.72
CA ASP A 106 8.63 -3.57 1.79
C ASP A 106 9.32 -3.84 3.13
N ILE A 107 9.20 -2.87 4.03
CA ILE A 107 9.57 -2.99 5.43
C ILE A 107 8.40 -2.50 6.28
N SER A 108 8.21 -3.15 7.42
CA SER A 108 7.08 -2.88 8.28
C SER A 108 7.52 -2.70 9.72
N GLY A 109 6.82 -1.81 10.42
CA GLY A 109 7.05 -1.52 11.81
C GLY A 109 5.73 -1.50 12.59
N THR A 110 5.85 -1.14 13.86
CA THR A 110 4.67 -0.86 14.67
C THR A 110 3.97 0.38 14.12
N ASP A 111 2.70 0.27 13.74
CA ASP A 111 1.88 1.35 13.17
C ASP A 111 2.48 2.01 11.91
N ILE A 112 3.38 1.31 11.21
CA ILE A 112 4.09 1.80 10.02
C ILE A 112 4.17 0.68 8.97
N SER A 113 3.97 1.04 7.70
CA SER A 113 4.29 0.22 6.54
C SER A 113 5.01 1.07 5.48
N VAL A 114 6.10 0.56 4.91
CA VAL A 114 6.91 1.25 3.89
C VAL A 114 7.13 0.29 2.73
N ALA A 115 7.00 0.76 1.49
CA ALA A 115 7.29 -0.04 0.31
C ALA A 115 8.03 0.79 -0.75
N GLY A 116 8.84 0.14 -1.58
CA GLY A 116 9.53 0.80 -2.68
C GLY A 116 9.92 -0.12 -3.82
N ASN A 117 10.12 0.48 -5.00
CA ASN A 117 10.55 -0.19 -6.22
C ASN A 117 11.47 0.72 -7.05
N MET A 118 12.28 0.09 -7.92
CA MET A 118 13.40 0.75 -8.61
C MET A 118 14.30 1.53 -7.63
N LEU A 119 14.57 0.93 -6.47
CA LEU A 119 15.48 1.47 -5.46
C LEU A 119 16.90 0.91 -5.66
N VAL A 120 17.86 1.50 -4.96
CA VAL A 120 19.27 1.08 -5.01
C VAL A 120 19.59 -0.10 -4.07
N GLY A 121 18.74 -0.35 -3.07
CA GLY A 121 18.96 -1.34 -2.01
C GLY A 121 17.77 -1.39 -1.04
N GLY A 122 17.86 -2.29 -0.06
CA GLY A 122 16.81 -2.55 0.94
C GLY A 122 17.19 -2.19 2.38
N GLU A 123 18.38 -1.62 2.57
CA GLU A 123 18.92 -1.17 3.86
C GLU A 123 18.25 0.08 4.46
#